data_AF-U5EC54-F1
#
_entry.id   AF-U5EC54-F1
#
_cell.length_a   1.000
_cell.length_b   1.000
_cell.length_c   1.000
_cell.angle_alpha   90.00
_cell.angle_beta   90.00
_cell.angle_gamma   90.00
#
_symmetry.space_group_name_H-M   'P 1'
#
loop_
_entity.id
_entity.type
_entity.pdbx_description
1 polymer ?
#
loop_
_entity_poly.entity_id
_entity_poly.type
_entity_poly.pdbx_seq_one_letter_code
_entity_poly.pdbx_strand_id
1 'polypeptide(L)'
;MFTDGGAVTGGLLRELRTIAGIGLRTMAARTCFTTGYLSLVETGRKPVTSAVLAGYRAVLGDPTLGLANVDPERLQATVADPSAAGTSSLEDVAVILERTRHLEDAAGAELVAPVIRGMDGVARALAAERVGGSGAACIASEVARYRGWLEHAIGRPHLSNRALEDAARLAEAAGDRSQLAHSYSFRAYTARHQGDTARAVALTDAAIGVDGAHPILGVYDRYQRAELLAVRKESRQAGKALVLADKAAEAADGIELPTFGYWYTAGFWGVQRGIVLALLGRKSDAMAEAAQGVAAMPAGHQTAGWLASMLEQIDPEMNSGS
;
A
#
# COMPACT_ATOMS: atom_id res chain seq x y z
N MET A 1 36.51 -15.21 -19.08
CA MET A 1 35.84 -13.93 -19.40
C MET A 1 34.77 -13.78 -18.33
N PHE A 2 34.94 -12.80 -17.45
CA PHE A 2 34.29 -12.72 -16.14
C PHE A 2 32.76 -12.68 -16.26
N THR A 3 32.11 -13.51 -15.45
CA THR A 3 30.68 -13.44 -15.13
C THR A 3 30.43 -12.14 -14.38
N ASP A 4 29.96 -11.10 -15.07
CA ASP A 4 29.50 -9.86 -14.45
C ASP A 4 28.14 -10.12 -13.78
N GLY A 5 28.20 -10.69 -12.58
CA GLY A 5 27.06 -10.74 -11.67
C GLY A 5 26.79 -9.34 -11.12
N GLY A 6 25.73 -8.69 -11.62
CA GLY A 6 24.92 -7.70 -10.90
C GLY A 6 25.65 -6.59 -10.11
N ALA A 7 26.42 -5.72 -10.76
CA ALA A 7 26.89 -4.50 -10.11
C ALA A 7 25.70 -3.60 -9.72
N VAL A 8 25.73 -3.01 -8.52
CA VAL A 8 24.69 -2.07 -8.04
C VAL A 8 24.56 -0.89 -9.00
N THR A 9 23.35 -0.68 -9.50
CA THR A 9 23.08 0.41 -10.44
C THR A 9 22.84 1.74 -9.71
N GLY A 10 23.19 2.86 -10.37
CA GLY A 10 22.87 4.18 -9.84
C GLY A 10 21.36 4.44 -9.75
N GLY A 11 20.57 3.83 -10.63
CA GLY A 11 19.11 3.88 -10.58
C GLY A 11 18.57 3.26 -9.28
N LEU A 12 19.07 2.09 -8.90
CA LEU A 12 18.70 1.46 -7.62
C LEU A 12 19.03 2.35 -6.42
N LEU A 13 20.23 2.94 -6.41
CA LEU A 13 20.63 3.86 -5.34
C LEU A 13 19.70 5.09 -5.24
N ARG A 14 19.29 5.64 -6.39
CA ARG A 14 18.32 6.73 -6.45
C ARG A 14 16.96 6.32 -5.90
N GLU A 15 16.46 5.15 -6.29
CA GLU A 15 15.18 4.63 -5.85
C GLU A 15 15.16 4.43 -4.33
N LEU A 16 16.14 3.72 -3.77
CA LEU A 16 16.25 3.50 -2.33
C LEU A 16 16.35 4.82 -1.55
N ARG A 17 17.12 5.78 -2.06
CA ARG A 17 17.22 7.11 -1.46
C ARG A 17 15.87 7.83 -1.44
N THR A 18 15.13 7.80 -2.55
CA THR A 18 13.82 8.44 -2.63
C THR A 18 12.78 7.75 -1.74
N ILE A 19 12.78 6.41 -1.69
CA ILE A 19 11.91 5.61 -0.80
C ILE A 19 12.20 5.92 0.67
N ALA A 20 13.47 6.15 1.03
CA ALA A 20 13.86 6.62 2.36
C ALA A 20 13.43 8.07 2.66
N GLY A 21 12.83 8.80 1.70
CA GLY A 21 12.49 10.22 1.85
C GLY A 21 13.72 11.15 1.87
N ILE A 22 14.90 10.66 1.48
CA ILE A 22 16.15 11.42 1.57
C ILE A 22 16.35 12.24 0.28
N GLY A 23 16.38 13.56 0.38
CA GLY A 23 16.72 14.43 -0.75
C GLY A 23 18.18 14.27 -1.21
N LEU A 24 18.47 14.51 -2.49
CA LEU A 24 19.83 14.38 -3.03
C LEU A 24 20.85 15.31 -2.35
N ARG A 25 20.43 16.52 -1.92
CA ARG A 25 21.28 17.43 -1.15
C ARG A 25 21.60 16.88 0.24
N THR A 26 20.62 16.26 0.91
CA THR A 26 20.82 15.61 2.20
C THR A 26 21.77 14.43 2.06
N MET A 27 21.60 13.60 1.02
CA MET A 27 22.52 12.51 0.71
C MET A 27 23.94 13.02 0.45
N ALA A 28 24.10 14.08 -0.34
CA ALA A 28 25.40 14.71 -0.58
C ALA A 28 26.03 15.23 0.71
N ALA A 29 25.27 15.89 1.58
CA ALA A 29 25.78 16.40 2.86
C ALA A 29 26.16 15.31 3.87
N ARG A 30 25.51 14.14 3.78
CA ARG A 30 25.77 12.97 4.64
C ARG A 30 26.84 12.03 4.05
N THR A 31 27.26 12.28 2.82
CA THR A 31 28.36 11.59 2.16
C THR A 31 29.51 12.57 1.92
N CYS A 32 30.64 12.09 1.40
CA CYS A 32 31.76 12.96 1.00
C CYS A 32 31.67 13.45 -0.45
N PHE A 33 30.48 13.34 -1.08
CA PHE A 33 30.29 13.60 -2.50
C PHE A 33 29.43 14.85 -2.75
N THR A 34 29.67 15.52 -3.88
CA THR A 34 28.84 16.66 -4.29
C THR A 34 27.51 16.19 -4.89
N THR A 35 26.47 17.02 -4.76
CA THR A 35 25.14 16.77 -5.37
C THR A 35 25.24 16.51 -6.87
N GLY A 36 26.09 17.27 -7.59
CA GLY A 36 26.29 17.10 -9.02
C GLY A 36 26.93 15.76 -9.39
N TYR A 37 27.90 15.30 -8.59
CA TYR A 37 28.51 14.00 -8.79
C TYR A 37 27.52 12.86 -8.52
N LEU A 38 26.78 12.93 -7.41
CA LEU A 38 25.77 11.91 -7.09
C LEU A 38 24.66 11.85 -8.13
N SER A 39 24.21 12.99 -8.67
CA SER A 39 23.24 13.04 -9.78
C SER A 39 23.74 12.29 -11.02
N LEU A 40 25.01 12.47 -11.40
CA LEU A 40 25.61 11.75 -12.52
C LEU A 40 25.70 10.24 -12.26
N VAL A 41 25.98 9.83 -11.01
CA VAL A 41 25.98 8.41 -10.64
C VAL A 41 24.56 7.84 -10.71
N GLU A 42 23.59 8.50 -10.08
CA GLU A 42 22.18 8.06 -10.02
C GLU A 42 21.50 7.98 -11.39
N THR A 43 22.00 8.73 -12.37
CA THR A 43 21.51 8.70 -13.77
C THR A 43 22.33 7.79 -14.67
N GLY A 44 23.29 7.04 -14.12
CA GLY A 44 24.17 6.13 -14.88
C GLY A 44 25.20 6.81 -15.77
N ARG A 45 25.33 8.15 -15.69
CA ARG A 45 26.33 8.94 -16.42
C ARG A 45 27.73 8.78 -15.83
N LYS A 46 27.83 8.33 -14.58
CA LYS A 46 29.06 7.90 -13.91
C LYS A 46 28.81 6.54 -13.23
N PRO A 47 29.83 5.67 -13.13
CA PRO A 47 29.67 4.36 -12.48
C PRO A 47 29.48 4.53 -10.97
N VAL A 48 28.81 3.55 -10.35
CA VAL A 48 28.79 3.39 -8.90
C VAL A 48 30.15 2.85 -8.46
N THR A 49 30.93 3.67 -7.77
CA THR A 49 32.21 3.24 -7.18
C THR A 49 31.99 2.61 -5.81
N SER A 50 32.96 1.84 -5.32
CA SER A 50 32.90 1.26 -3.97
C SER A 50 32.73 2.33 -2.88
N ALA A 51 33.36 3.49 -3.04
CA ALA A 51 33.23 4.62 -2.12
C ALA A 51 31.81 5.22 -2.15
N VAL A 52 31.20 5.36 -3.33
CA VAL A 52 29.79 5.79 -3.43
C VAL A 52 28.87 4.77 -2.76
N LEU A 53 29.05 3.49 -3.06
CA LEU A 53 28.24 2.44 -2.49
C LEU A 53 28.36 2.37 -0.96
N ALA A 54 29.57 2.48 -0.41
CA ALA A 54 29.80 2.55 1.03
C ALA A 54 29.10 3.77 1.67
N GLY A 55 29.16 4.94 1.00
CA GLY A 55 28.45 6.14 1.44
C GLY A 55 26.93 5.95 1.47
N TYR A 56 26.35 5.37 0.41
CA TYR A 56 24.91 5.08 0.38
C TYR A 56 24.51 4.06 1.45
N ARG A 57 25.29 2.99 1.64
CA ARG A 57 25.05 2.01 2.70
C ARG A 57 25.04 2.62 4.09
N ALA A 58 26.00 3.48 4.38
CA ALA A 58 26.07 4.16 5.68
C ALA A 58 24.83 5.03 5.94
N VAL A 59 24.37 5.77 4.93
CA VAL A 59 23.21 6.67 5.06
C VAL A 59 21.89 5.90 5.06
N LEU A 60 21.73 4.92 4.16
CA LEU A 60 20.50 4.11 4.07
C LEU A 60 20.37 3.13 5.22
N GLY A 61 21.47 2.65 5.80
CA GLY A 61 21.45 1.79 6.98
C GLY A 61 21.19 2.52 8.30
N ASP A 62 21.10 3.86 8.28
CA ASP A 62 20.77 4.64 9.47
C ASP A 62 19.34 4.32 9.93
N PRO A 63 19.12 3.88 11.19
CA PRO A 63 17.81 3.43 11.66
C PRO A 63 16.79 4.57 11.81
N THR A 64 17.25 5.83 11.83
CA THR A 64 16.41 7.02 12.00
C THR A 64 16.06 7.70 10.69
N LEU A 65 16.95 7.61 9.70
CA LEU A 65 16.82 8.33 8.43
C LEU A 65 16.56 7.42 7.23
N GLY A 66 16.97 6.15 7.31
CA GLY A 66 17.10 5.28 6.16
C GLY A 66 16.13 4.11 6.11
N LEU A 67 16.53 3.10 5.32
CA LEU A 67 15.89 1.80 5.18
C LEU A 67 16.67 0.81 6.04
N ALA A 68 16.42 0.83 7.35
CA ALA A 68 17.12 -0.02 8.30
C ALA A 68 17.16 -1.48 7.80
N ASN A 69 18.36 -2.07 7.83
CA ASN A 69 18.66 -3.43 7.40
C ASN A 69 18.59 -3.72 5.88
N VAL A 70 18.21 -2.76 5.03
CA VAL A 70 18.23 -2.95 3.57
C VAL A 70 19.66 -2.81 3.04
N ASP A 71 20.13 -3.83 2.31
CA ASP A 71 21.44 -3.80 1.65
C ASP A 71 21.30 -3.69 0.12
N PRO A 72 21.77 -2.59 -0.51
CA PRO A 72 21.72 -2.41 -1.95
C PRO A 72 22.39 -3.54 -2.76
N GLU A 73 23.48 -4.14 -2.28
CA GLU A 73 24.12 -5.25 -3.01
C GLU A 73 23.27 -6.52 -2.94
N ARG A 74 22.72 -6.84 -1.76
CA ARG A 74 21.83 -7.99 -1.58
C ARG A 74 20.56 -7.86 -2.42
N LEU A 75 19.98 -6.66 -2.46
CA LEU A 75 18.81 -6.39 -3.28
C LEU A 75 19.13 -6.51 -4.77
N GLN A 76 20.26 -5.97 -5.23
CA GLN A 76 20.71 -6.12 -6.62
C GLN A 76 20.97 -7.58 -6.99
N ALA A 77 21.60 -8.35 -6.09
CA ALA A 77 21.84 -9.77 -6.26
C ALA A 77 20.52 -10.56 -6.32
N THR A 78 19.55 -10.22 -5.46
CA THR A 78 18.21 -10.81 -5.45
C THR A 78 17.48 -10.56 -6.77
N VAL A 79 17.60 -9.36 -7.34
CA VAL A 79 17.02 -9.03 -8.65
C VAL A 79 17.70 -9.81 -9.77
N ALA A 80 19.02 -9.99 -9.71
CA ALA A 80 19.79 -10.67 -10.74
C ALA A 80 19.60 -12.19 -10.72
N ASP A 81 19.49 -12.78 -9.53
CA ASP A 81 19.29 -14.21 -9.32
C ASP A 81 18.40 -14.47 -8.08
N PRO A 82 17.06 -14.48 -8.27
CA PRO A 82 16.12 -14.80 -7.20
C PRO A 82 16.28 -16.21 -6.62
N SER A 83 16.87 -17.16 -7.38
CA SER A 83 17.02 -18.55 -6.93
C SER A 83 18.10 -18.72 -5.86
N ALA A 84 19.06 -17.81 -5.83
CA ALA A 84 20.10 -17.71 -4.80
C ALA A 84 19.67 -16.85 -3.60
N ALA A 85 18.46 -16.29 -3.59
CA ALA A 85 18.01 -15.40 -2.53
C ALA A 85 17.66 -16.16 -1.23
N GLY A 86 17.90 -15.50 -0.10
CA GLY A 86 17.57 -16.01 1.24
C GLY A 86 16.43 -15.25 1.88
N THR A 87 16.05 -15.63 3.11
CA THR A 87 14.97 -14.98 3.88
C THR A 87 15.20 -13.48 4.08
N SER A 88 16.45 -13.03 4.24
CA SER A 88 16.80 -11.61 4.34
C SER A 88 16.37 -10.78 3.11
N SER A 89 16.26 -11.41 1.93
CA SER A 89 15.75 -10.73 0.73
C SER A 89 14.24 -10.46 0.81
N LEU A 90 13.49 -11.29 1.53
CA LEU A 90 12.07 -11.04 1.80
C LEU A 90 11.89 -9.90 2.79
N GLU A 91 12.76 -9.82 3.80
CA GLU A 91 12.79 -8.72 4.76
C GLU A 91 13.07 -7.38 4.06
N ASP A 92 14.01 -7.37 3.10
CA ASP A 92 14.28 -6.18 2.28
C ASP A 92 13.03 -5.72 1.52
N VAL A 93 12.34 -6.65 0.86
CA VAL A 93 11.10 -6.33 0.12
C VAL A 93 10.02 -5.81 1.06
N ALA A 94 9.87 -6.39 2.25
CA ALA A 94 8.89 -5.95 3.23
C ALA A 94 9.17 -4.52 3.73
N VAL A 95 10.41 -4.19 4.08
CA VAL A 95 10.81 -2.85 4.54
C VAL A 95 10.59 -1.81 3.44
N ILE A 96 10.98 -2.12 2.20
CA ILE A 96 10.79 -1.21 1.07
C ILE A 96 9.30 -1.00 0.81
N LEU A 97 8.48 -2.05 0.90
CA LEU A 97 7.04 -1.98 0.67
C LEU A 97 6.36 -1.06 1.70
N GLU A 98 6.68 -1.23 2.99
CA GLU A 98 6.18 -0.38 4.07
C GLU A 98 6.55 1.09 3.84
N ARG A 99 7.82 1.38 3.56
CA ARG A 99 8.29 2.75 3.32
C ARG A 99 7.66 3.37 2.08
N THR A 100 7.41 2.56 1.05
CA THR A 100 6.77 3.04 -0.18
C THR A 100 5.32 3.46 0.05
N ARG A 101 4.57 2.81 0.97
CA ARG A 101 3.22 3.25 1.34
C ARG A 101 3.21 4.63 1.97
N HIS A 102 4.10 4.86 2.91
CA HIS A 102 4.19 6.18 3.56
C HIS A 102 4.71 7.26 2.60
N LEU A 103 5.57 6.90 1.64
CA LEU A 103 5.94 7.84 0.57
C LEU A 103 4.74 8.17 -0.31
N GLU A 104 3.87 7.20 -0.60
CA GLU A 104 2.65 7.41 -1.38
C GLU A 104 1.68 8.36 -0.68
N ASP A 105 1.46 8.21 0.63
CA ASP A 105 0.62 9.14 1.41
C ASP A 105 1.06 10.61 1.20
N ALA A 106 2.37 10.85 1.11
CA ALA A 106 2.95 12.19 1.02
C ALA A 106 3.14 12.70 -0.42
N ALA A 107 3.37 11.82 -1.39
CA ALA A 107 3.82 12.18 -2.73
C ALA A 107 2.91 11.66 -3.86
N GLY A 108 1.92 10.85 -3.54
CA GLY A 108 0.91 10.32 -4.45
C GLY A 108 1.31 9.05 -5.21
N ALA A 109 0.27 8.34 -5.66
CA ALA A 109 0.38 7.03 -6.32
C ALA A 109 1.25 7.02 -7.59
N GLU A 110 1.24 8.09 -8.38
CA GLU A 110 1.99 8.17 -9.64
C GLU A 110 3.50 8.02 -9.44
N LEU A 111 4.03 8.60 -8.35
CA LEU A 111 5.46 8.58 -8.06
C LEU A 111 5.94 7.17 -7.71
N VAL A 112 5.15 6.42 -6.95
CA VAL A 112 5.56 5.13 -6.38
C VAL A 112 5.17 3.93 -7.24
N ALA A 113 4.20 4.06 -8.14
CA ALA A 113 3.73 2.96 -8.98
C ALA A 113 4.83 2.25 -9.79
N PRO A 114 5.82 2.93 -10.40
CA PRO A 114 6.91 2.25 -11.10
C PRO A 114 7.76 1.35 -10.18
N VAL A 115 8.06 1.80 -8.96
CA VAL A 115 8.83 1.03 -7.97
C VAL A 115 8.10 -0.26 -7.62
N ILE A 116 6.81 -0.16 -7.30
CA ILE A 116 6.00 -1.31 -6.90
C ILE A 116 5.79 -2.30 -8.05
N ARG A 117 5.76 -1.84 -9.32
CA ARG A 117 5.78 -2.76 -10.48
C ARG A 117 7.06 -3.58 -10.56
N GLY A 118 8.22 -2.95 -10.31
CA GLY A 118 9.50 -3.65 -10.25
C GLY A 118 9.51 -4.67 -9.10
N MET A 119 9.08 -4.25 -7.91
CA MET A 119 8.99 -5.12 -6.73
C MET A 119 8.02 -6.29 -6.92
N ASP A 120 6.89 -6.12 -7.60
CA ASP A 120 5.93 -7.20 -7.91
C ASP A 120 6.61 -8.31 -8.72
N GLY A 121 7.48 -7.96 -9.67
CA GLY A 121 8.29 -8.93 -10.42
C GLY A 121 9.26 -9.71 -9.52
N VAL A 122 9.99 -9.01 -8.66
CA VAL A 122 10.94 -9.64 -7.72
C VAL A 122 10.22 -10.54 -6.73
N ALA A 123 9.15 -10.06 -6.08
CA ALA A 123 8.43 -10.82 -5.08
C ALA A 123 7.81 -12.10 -5.66
N ARG A 124 7.29 -12.05 -6.89
CA ARG A 124 6.79 -13.24 -7.60
C ARG A 124 7.89 -14.22 -7.96
N ALA A 125 9.06 -13.74 -8.36
CA ALA A 125 10.20 -14.63 -8.61
C ALA A 125 10.61 -15.35 -7.31
N LEU A 126 10.70 -14.62 -6.20
CA LEU A 126 10.99 -15.22 -4.89
C LEU A 126 9.93 -16.25 -4.46
N ALA A 127 8.65 -15.98 -4.73
CA ALA A 127 7.56 -16.92 -4.46
C ALA A 127 7.64 -18.17 -5.36
N ALA A 128 8.01 -18.02 -6.62
CA ALA A 128 8.19 -19.14 -7.56
C ALA A 128 9.36 -20.05 -7.12
N GLU A 129 10.45 -19.45 -6.65
CA GLU A 129 11.62 -20.15 -6.09
C GLU A 129 11.39 -20.66 -4.65
N ARG A 130 10.23 -20.37 -4.06
CA ARG A 130 9.83 -20.76 -2.69
C ARG A 130 10.84 -20.32 -1.63
N VAL A 131 11.51 -19.19 -1.85
CA VAL A 131 12.43 -18.58 -0.88
C VAL A 131 11.68 -18.36 0.43
N GLY A 132 12.19 -18.87 1.55
CA GLY A 132 11.52 -18.74 2.85
C GLY A 132 10.13 -19.41 2.94
N GLY A 133 9.78 -20.32 2.02
CA GLY A 133 8.52 -21.08 2.05
C GLY A 133 7.29 -20.24 1.69
N SER A 134 6.22 -20.34 2.49
CA SER A 134 4.97 -19.58 2.26
C SER A 134 5.15 -18.07 2.44
N GLY A 135 6.19 -17.63 3.17
CA GLY A 135 6.47 -16.22 3.41
C GLY A 135 6.68 -15.41 2.12
N ALA A 136 7.33 -15.99 1.11
CA ALA A 136 7.47 -15.33 -0.19
C ALA A 136 6.15 -15.16 -0.91
N ALA A 137 5.25 -16.14 -0.85
CA ALA A 137 3.91 -16.03 -1.44
C ALA A 137 3.05 -15.00 -0.69
N CYS A 138 3.15 -14.92 0.64
CA CYS A 138 2.52 -13.87 1.45
C CYS A 138 2.97 -12.47 1.02
N ILE A 139 4.29 -12.23 0.94
CA ILE A 139 4.84 -10.93 0.51
C ILE A 139 4.47 -10.62 -0.95
N ALA A 140 4.55 -11.60 -1.85
CA ALA A 140 4.13 -11.41 -3.23
C ALA A 140 2.65 -11.04 -3.35
N SER A 141 1.78 -11.67 -2.55
CA SER A 141 0.36 -11.29 -2.46
C SER A 141 0.20 -9.84 -2.02
N GLU A 142 0.92 -9.44 -0.97
CA GLU A 142 0.82 -8.08 -0.42
C GLU A 142 1.31 -7.02 -1.42
N VAL A 143 2.43 -7.26 -2.10
CA VAL A 143 2.96 -6.39 -3.15
C VAL A 143 1.99 -6.32 -4.33
N ALA A 144 1.45 -7.45 -4.79
CA ALA A 144 0.48 -7.49 -5.87
C ALA A 144 -0.82 -6.73 -5.51
N ARG A 145 -1.29 -6.84 -4.26
CA ARG A 145 -2.46 -6.08 -3.79
C ARG A 145 -2.19 -4.58 -3.82
N TYR A 146 -1.07 -4.16 -3.25
CA TYR A 146 -0.71 -2.75 -3.23
C TYR A 146 -0.52 -2.20 -4.65
N ARG A 147 0.13 -2.96 -5.53
CA ARG A 147 0.17 -2.64 -6.96
C ARG A 147 -1.23 -2.45 -7.54
N GLY A 148 -2.14 -3.38 -7.25
CA GLY A 148 -3.53 -3.30 -7.69
C GLY A 148 -4.23 -2.02 -7.29
N TRP A 149 -4.01 -1.56 -6.05
CA TRP A 149 -4.47 -0.25 -5.58
C TRP A 149 -3.85 0.90 -6.37
N LEU A 150 -2.53 0.92 -6.56
CA LEU A 150 -1.83 2.02 -7.22
C LEU A 150 -2.31 2.18 -8.66
N GLU A 151 -2.45 1.05 -9.37
CA GLU A 151 -2.95 1.03 -10.74
C GLU A 151 -4.41 1.53 -10.80
N HIS A 152 -5.23 1.27 -9.78
CA HIS A 152 -6.57 1.84 -9.70
C HIS A 152 -6.53 3.36 -9.50
N ALA A 153 -5.76 3.83 -8.53
CA ALA A 153 -5.63 5.25 -8.19
C ALA A 153 -5.17 6.10 -9.38
N ILE A 154 -4.31 5.56 -10.25
CA ILE A 154 -3.81 6.25 -11.46
C ILE A 154 -4.62 5.94 -12.73
N GLY A 155 -5.84 5.39 -12.60
CA GLY A 155 -6.78 5.23 -13.72
C GLY A 155 -6.46 4.07 -14.67
N ARG A 156 -5.88 2.97 -14.18
CA ARG A 156 -5.53 1.76 -14.96
C ARG A 156 -6.30 0.52 -14.49
N PRO A 157 -7.63 0.47 -14.67
CA PRO A 157 -8.50 -0.55 -14.09
C PRO A 157 -8.17 -1.99 -14.54
N HIS A 158 -7.75 -2.18 -15.80
CA HIS A 158 -7.36 -3.52 -16.29
C HIS A 158 -6.13 -4.08 -15.58
N LEU A 159 -5.13 -3.24 -15.31
CA LEU A 159 -3.92 -3.66 -14.59
C LEU A 159 -4.22 -3.87 -13.11
N SER A 160 -5.05 -2.99 -12.53
CA SER A 160 -5.55 -3.14 -11.16
C SER A 160 -6.24 -4.48 -10.95
N ASN A 161 -7.25 -4.79 -11.77
CA ASN A 161 -8.02 -6.03 -11.65
C ASN A 161 -7.14 -7.28 -11.74
N ARG A 162 -6.19 -7.31 -12.70
CA ARG A 162 -5.23 -8.42 -12.83
C ARG A 162 -4.37 -8.57 -11.57
N ALA A 163 -3.78 -7.47 -11.09
CA ALA A 163 -2.89 -7.52 -9.93
C ALA A 163 -3.63 -7.96 -8.65
N LEU A 164 -4.87 -7.49 -8.45
CA LEU A 164 -5.70 -7.89 -7.31
C LEU A 164 -6.18 -9.35 -7.40
N GLU A 165 -6.46 -9.86 -8.60
CA GLU A 165 -6.76 -11.28 -8.81
C GLU A 165 -5.55 -12.17 -8.52
N ASP A 166 -4.37 -11.75 -8.95
CA ASP A 166 -3.13 -12.44 -8.62
C ASP A 166 -2.83 -12.43 -7.12
N ALA A 167 -3.07 -11.30 -6.44
CA ALA A 167 -2.92 -11.19 -4.99
C ALA A 167 -3.78 -12.24 -4.26
N ALA A 168 -5.07 -12.36 -4.63
CA ALA A 168 -5.96 -13.36 -4.04
C ALA A 168 -5.43 -14.80 -4.26
N ARG A 169 -4.96 -15.12 -5.47
CA ARG A 169 -4.39 -16.45 -5.77
C ARG A 169 -3.12 -16.75 -4.97
N LEU A 170 -2.25 -15.76 -4.80
CA LEU A 170 -1.02 -15.88 -4.01
C LEU A 170 -1.34 -16.06 -2.52
N ALA A 171 -2.31 -15.31 -1.99
CA ALA A 171 -2.79 -15.47 -0.61
C ALA A 171 -3.40 -16.85 -0.36
N GLU A 172 -4.24 -17.35 -1.28
CA GLU A 172 -4.80 -18.71 -1.21
C GLU A 172 -3.69 -19.78 -1.19
N ALA A 173 -2.72 -19.67 -2.11
CA ALA A 173 -1.59 -20.60 -2.17
C ALA A 173 -0.71 -20.56 -0.92
N ALA A 174 -0.59 -19.39 -0.28
CA ALA A 174 0.16 -19.21 0.96
C ALA A 174 -0.62 -19.66 2.21
N GLY A 175 -1.94 -19.86 2.10
CA GLY A 175 -2.83 -20.06 3.25
C GLY A 175 -3.04 -18.81 4.12
N ASP A 176 -2.75 -17.62 3.57
CA ASP A 176 -2.82 -16.36 4.30
C ASP A 176 -4.24 -15.78 4.26
N ARG A 177 -4.99 -16.00 5.35
CA ARG A 177 -6.38 -15.57 5.48
C ARG A 177 -6.54 -14.06 5.45
N SER A 178 -5.63 -13.31 6.07
CA SER A 178 -5.70 -11.86 6.11
C SER A 178 -5.45 -11.25 4.73
N GLN A 179 -4.41 -11.71 4.03
CA GLN A 179 -4.13 -11.24 2.68
C GLN A 179 -5.23 -11.62 1.69
N LEU A 180 -5.86 -12.80 1.87
CA LEU A 180 -6.99 -13.23 1.05
C LEU A 180 -8.21 -12.33 1.24
N ALA A 181 -8.64 -12.11 2.49
CA ALA A 181 -9.75 -11.21 2.82
C ALA A 181 -9.50 -9.80 2.26
N HIS A 182 -8.30 -9.28 2.49
CA HIS A 182 -7.92 -7.94 2.04
C HIS A 182 -7.87 -7.83 0.49
N SER A 183 -7.48 -8.91 -0.20
CA SER A 183 -7.52 -8.96 -1.66
C SER A 183 -8.95 -8.95 -2.19
N TYR A 184 -9.87 -9.72 -1.58
CA TYR A 184 -11.30 -9.64 -1.93
C TYR A 184 -11.89 -8.26 -1.66
N SER A 185 -11.54 -7.65 -0.52
CA SER A 185 -11.92 -6.30 -0.14
C SER A 185 -11.54 -5.26 -1.21
N PHE A 186 -10.28 -5.25 -1.65
CA PHE A 186 -9.83 -4.29 -2.68
C PHE A 186 -10.44 -4.58 -4.05
N ARG A 187 -10.69 -5.85 -4.39
CA ARG A 187 -11.44 -6.19 -5.62
C ARG A 187 -12.88 -5.70 -5.55
N ALA A 188 -13.51 -5.71 -4.37
CA ALA A 188 -14.85 -5.17 -4.17
C ALA A 188 -14.87 -3.65 -4.38
N TYR A 189 -13.91 -2.96 -3.76
CA TYR A 189 -13.71 -1.52 -3.92
C TYR A 189 -13.53 -1.10 -5.38
N THR A 190 -12.67 -1.79 -6.14
CA THR A 190 -12.45 -1.45 -7.56
C THR A 190 -13.65 -1.80 -8.43
N ALA A 191 -14.34 -2.92 -8.16
CA ALA A 191 -15.57 -3.29 -8.87
C ALA A 191 -16.67 -2.24 -8.66
N ARG A 192 -16.82 -1.72 -7.44
CA ARG A 192 -17.75 -0.63 -7.11
C ARG A 192 -17.45 0.62 -7.95
N HIS A 193 -16.20 1.06 -8.00
CA HIS A 193 -15.81 2.24 -8.79
C HIS A 193 -15.93 2.03 -10.31
N GLN A 194 -15.96 0.79 -10.77
CA GLN A 194 -16.26 0.42 -12.16
C GLN A 194 -17.77 0.30 -12.44
N GLY A 195 -18.62 0.53 -11.43
CA GLY A 195 -20.08 0.41 -11.54
C GLY A 195 -20.61 -1.03 -11.44
N ASP A 196 -19.75 -2.03 -11.24
CA ASP A 196 -20.15 -3.43 -11.09
C ASP A 196 -20.54 -3.72 -9.63
N THR A 197 -21.70 -3.19 -9.24
CA THR A 197 -22.22 -3.32 -7.88
C THR A 197 -22.50 -4.78 -7.50
N ALA A 198 -22.90 -5.62 -8.46
CA ALA A 198 -23.19 -7.03 -8.19
C ALA A 198 -21.91 -7.79 -7.79
N ARG A 199 -20.83 -7.60 -8.56
CA ARG A 199 -19.52 -8.16 -8.22
C ARG A 199 -18.96 -7.58 -6.93
N ALA A 200 -19.12 -6.28 -6.70
CA ALA A 200 -18.69 -5.64 -5.46
C ALA A 200 -19.34 -6.29 -4.22
N VAL A 201 -20.67 -6.48 -4.24
CA VAL A 201 -21.38 -7.16 -3.13
C VAL A 201 -20.86 -8.58 -2.91
N ALA A 202 -20.73 -9.38 -3.98
CA ALA A 202 -20.25 -10.75 -3.85
C ALA A 202 -18.84 -10.83 -3.26
N LEU A 203 -17.94 -9.92 -3.67
CA LEU A 203 -16.57 -9.85 -3.15
C LEU A 203 -16.51 -9.33 -1.71
N THR A 204 -17.33 -8.35 -1.34
CA THR A 204 -17.44 -7.88 0.05
C THR A 204 -17.94 -8.99 0.97
N ASP A 205 -19.00 -9.71 0.58
CA ASP A 205 -19.50 -10.84 1.37
C ASP A 205 -18.47 -11.98 1.46
N ALA A 206 -17.72 -12.24 0.37
CA ALA A 206 -16.61 -13.19 0.39
C ALA A 206 -15.48 -12.76 1.35
N ALA A 207 -15.12 -11.47 1.38
CA ALA A 207 -14.12 -10.93 2.30
C ALA A 207 -14.55 -11.07 3.76
N ILE A 208 -15.80 -10.73 4.09
CA ILE A 208 -16.39 -10.91 5.42
C ILE A 208 -16.39 -12.37 5.86
N GLY A 209 -16.60 -13.29 4.91
CA GLY A 209 -16.66 -14.73 5.16
C GLY A 209 -15.30 -15.43 5.32
N VAL A 210 -14.17 -14.72 5.21
CA VAL A 210 -12.86 -15.33 5.41
C VAL A 210 -12.57 -15.51 6.90
N ASP A 211 -12.79 -16.73 7.39
CA ASP A 211 -12.47 -17.09 8.77
C ASP A 211 -10.97 -16.98 9.07
N GLY A 212 -10.64 -16.43 10.24
CA GLY A 212 -9.26 -16.28 10.72
C GLY A 212 -8.48 -15.10 10.11
N ALA A 213 -9.12 -14.24 9.31
CA ALA A 213 -8.53 -12.97 8.89
C ALA A 213 -8.44 -11.97 10.06
N HIS A 214 -7.53 -11.00 9.94
CA HIS A 214 -7.39 -9.94 10.93
C HIS A 214 -8.71 -9.17 11.12
N PRO A 215 -9.21 -8.98 12.36
CA PRO A 215 -10.55 -8.41 12.60
C PRO A 215 -10.77 -7.03 11.97
N ILE A 216 -9.72 -6.19 11.92
CA ILE A 216 -9.80 -4.84 11.34
C ILE A 216 -10.28 -4.84 9.88
N LEU A 217 -9.94 -5.86 9.10
CA LEU A 217 -10.36 -5.98 7.70
C LEU A 217 -11.87 -6.15 7.61
N GLY A 218 -12.42 -6.99 8.48
CA GLY A 218 -13.86 -7.20 8.59
C GLY A 218 -14.64 -5.95 9.01
N VAL A 219 -14.00 -4.98 9.69
CA VAL A 219 -14.63 -3.68 9.98
C VAL A 219 -14.85 -2.91 8.69
N TYR A 220 -13.79 -2.74 7.89
CA TYR A 220 -13.86 -2.02 6.63
C TYR A 220 -14.85 -2.68 5.66
N ASP A 221 -14.84 -4.02 5.57
CA ASP A 221 -15.75 -4.75 4.67
C ASP A 221 -17.22 -4.57 5.08
N ARG A 222 -17.52 -4.42 6.38
CA ARG A 222 -18.88 -4.10 6.85
C ARG A 222 -19.30 -2.68 6.49
N TYR A 223 -18.38 -1.71 6.54
CA TYR A 223 -18.66 -0.36 6.01
C TYR A 223 -18.91 -0.40 4.50
N GLN A 224 -18.07 -1.08 3.71
CA GLN A 224 -18.30 -1.27 2.26
C GLN A 224 -19.66 -1.93 2.00
N ARG A 225 -20.07 -2.90 2.81
CA ARG A 225 -21.37 -3.54 2.69
C ARG A 225 -22.53 -2.55 2.94
N ALA A 226 -22.43 -1.72 3.97
CA ALA A 226 -23.41 -0.67 4.24
C ALA A 226 -23.49 0.35 3.08
N GLU A 227 -22.33 0.70 2.54
CA GLU A 227 -22.18 1.59 1.40
C GLU A 227 -22.83 1.04 0.13
N LEU A 228 -22.59 -0.23 -0.20
CA LEU A 228 -23.18 -0.90 -1.38
C LEU A 228 -24.70 -1.02 -1.28
N LEU A 229 -25.23 -1.26 -0.08
CA LEU A 229 -26.68 -1.22 0.17
C LEU A 229 -27.25 0.19 -0.02
N ALA A 230 -26.52 1.23 0.37
CA ALA A 230 -26.94 2.62 0.17
C ALA A 230 -26.92 3.01 -1.32
N VAL A 231 -25.90 2.57 -2.08
CA VAL A 231 -25.84 2.73 -3.55
C VAL A 231 -27.07 2.10 -4.21
N ARG A 232 -27.47 0.90 -3.77
CA ARG A 232 -28.67 0.18 -4.24
C ARG A 232 -29.99 0.78 -3.76
N LYS A 233 -29.97 1.90 -3.03
CA LYS A 233 -31.15 2.57 -2.45
C LYS A 233 -31.92 1.72 -1.44
N GLU A 234 -31.23 0.77 -0.80
CA GLU A 234 -31.81 -0.09 0.24
C GLU A 234 -31.63 0.55 1.62
N SER A 235 -32.16 1.77 1.80
CA SER A 235 -31.82 2.66 2.92
C SER A 235 -31.97 2.04 4.31
N ARG A 236 -33.02 1.25 4.53
CA ARG A 236 -33.23 0.55 5.82
C ARG A 236 -32.15 -0.50 6.07
N GLN A 237 -31.74 -1.24 5.05
CA GLN A 237 -30.71 -2.28 5.19
C GLN A 237 -29.33 -1.65 5.34
N ALA A 238 -29.05 -0.60 4.57
CA ALA A 238 -27.82 0.19 4.70
C ALA A 238 -27.66 0.75 6.12
N GLY A 239 -28.70 1.37 6.69
CA GLY A 239 -28.65 1.87 8.07
C GLY A 239 -28.40 0.77 9.11
N LYS A 240 -29.02 -0.42 8.95
CA LYS A 240 -28.73 -1.57 9.81
C LYS A 240 -27.30 -2.07 9.65
N ALA A 241 -26.80 -2.15 8.42
CA ALA A 241 -25.44 -2.58 8.13
C ALA A 241 -24.42 -1.58 8.69
N LEU A 242 -24.70 -0.28 8.66
CA LEU A 242 -23.86 0.75 9.24
C LEU A 242 -23.70 0.56 10.76
N VAL A 243 -24.80 0.33 11.47
CA VAL A 243 -24.77 0.02 12.92
C VAL A 243 -23.94 -1.25 13.20
N LEU A 244 -23.99 -2.25 12.33
CA LEU A 244 -23.16 -3.45 12.48
C LEU A 244 -21.68 -3.18 12.18
N ALA A 245 -21.38 -2.26 11.26
CA ALA A 245 -20.01 -1.81 11.00
C ALA A 245 -19.44 -1.05 12.20
N ASP A 246 -20.21 -0.12 12.79
CA ASP A 246 -19.81 0.62 14.00
C ASP A 246 -19.54 -0.33 15.18
N LYS A 247 -20.41 -1.31 15.41
CA LYS A 247 -20.18 -2.34 16.44
C LYS A 247 -18.92 -3.17 16.19
N ALA A 248 -18.61 -3.45 14.92
CA ALA A 248 -17.38 -4.17 14.58
C ALA A 248 -16.15 -3.29 14.82
N ALA A 249 -16.24 -1.98 14.53
CA ALA A 249 -15.18 -1.02 14.82
C ALA A 249 -14.93 -0.90 16.33
N GLU A 250 -15.99 -0.78 17.14
CA GLU A 250 -15.93 -0.80 18.61
C GLU A 250 -15.28 -2.09 19.14
N ALA A 251 -15.66 -3.25 18.59
CA ALA A 251 -15.10 -4.53 19.01
C ALA A 251 -13.64 -4.73 18.59
N ALA A 252 -13.18 -4.03 17.55
CA ALA A 252 -11.81 -4.05 17.08
C ALA A 252 -10.93 -2.96 17.70
N ASP A 253 -11.50 -2.09 18.55
CA ASP A 253 -10.75 -1.01 19.20
C ASP A 253 -9.64 -1.58 20.09
N GLY A 254 -8.48 -0.91 20.06
CA GLY A 254 -7.27 -1.35 20.76
C GLY A 254 -6.58 -2.61 20.19
N ILE A 255 -7.10 -3.23 19.13
CA ILE A 255 -6.37 -4.29 18.42
C ILE A 255 -5.22 -3.65 17.62
N GLU A 256 -4.02 -4.19 17.80
CA GLU A 256 -2.84 -3.74 17.05
C GLU A 256 -3.06 -3.91 15.54
N LEU A 257 -2.78 -2.85 14.79
CA LEU A 257 -2.99 -2.86 13.34
C LEU A 257 -1.84 -3.60 12.64
N PRO A 258 -2.14 -4.43 11.62
CA PRO A 258 -1.10 -4.93 10.75
C PRO A 258 -0.48 -3.77 9.96
N THR A 259 0.81 -3.88 9.62
CA THR A 259 1.55 -2.84 8.87
C THR A 259 0.88 -2.47 7.55
N PHE A 260 0.20 -3.41 6.90
CA PHE A 260 -0.54 -3.17 5.66
C PHE A 260 -1.93 -2.54 5.86
N GLY A 261 -2.35 -2.29 7.09
CA GLY A 261 -3.65 -1.73 7.45
C GLY A 261 -3.54 -0.56 8.43
N TYR A 262 -2.38 0.11 8.47
CA TYR A 262 -2.07 1.22 9.41
C TYR A 262 -3.05 2.40 9.32
N TRP A 263 -3.75 2.55 8.19
CA TRP A 263 -4.73 3.62 7.97
C TRP A 263 -6.12 3.33 8.57
N TYR A 264 -6.40 2.09 9.02
CA TYR A 264 -7.68 1.69 9.60
C TYR A 264 -7.88 2.20 11.04
N THR A 265 -7.92 3.52 11.16
CA THR A 265 -8.03 4.25 12.43
C THR A 265 -9.48 4.61 12.75
N ALA A 266 -9.75 5.00 14.00
CA ALA A 266 -11.06 5.54 14.40
C ALA A 266 -11.51 6.73 13.54
N GLY A 267 -10.56 7.61 13.15
CA GLY A 267 -10.84 8.72 12.24
C GLY A 267 -11.28 8.25 10.85
N PHE A 268 -10.66 7.19 10.32
CA PHE A 268 -11.04 6.58 9.05
C PHE A 268 -12.47 6.04 9.05
N TRP A 269 -12.92 5.44 10.15
CA TRP A 269 -14.30 5.00 10.29
C TRP A 269 -15.31 6.15 10.25
N GLY A 270 -14.95 7.34 10.74
CA GLY A 270 -15.77 8.55 10.61
C GLY A 270 -15.99 8.98 9.16
N VAL A 271 -14.95 8.89 8.33
CA VAL A 271 -15.07 9.14 6.88
C VAL A 271 -15.95 8.08 6.21
N GLN A 272 -15.79 6.79 6.56
CA GLN A 272 -16.64 5.72 6.04
C GLN A 272 -18.12 5.92 6.42
N ARG A 273 -18.41 6.31 7.66
CA ARG A 273 -19.77 6.72 8.07
C ARG A 273 -20.30 7.86 7.21
N GLY A 274 -19.48 8.90 7.01
CA GLY A 274 -19.81 10.04 6.16
C GLY A 274 -20.25 9.62 4.76
N ILE A 275 -19.49 8.74 4.09
CA ILE A 275 -19.84 8.24 2.75
C ILE A 275 -21.21 7.56 2.75
N VAL A 276 -21.46 6.65 3.70
CA VAL A 276 -22.76 5.95 3.79
C VAL A 276 -23.91 6.93 4.05
N LEU A 277 -23.72 7.90 4.95
CA LEU A 277 -24.73 8.91 5.27
C LEU A 277 -25.04 9.82 4.06
N ALA A 278 -24.03 10.21 3.29
CA ALA A 278 -24.22 10.99 2.06
C ALA A 278 -25.07 10.23 1.04
N LEU A 279 -24.77 8.95 0.82
CA LEU A 279 -25.53 8.07 -0.08
C LEU A 279 -26.99 7.86 0.37
N LEU A 280 -27.26 7.96 1.68
CA LEU A 280 -28.59 7.92 2.29
C LEU A 280 -29.32 9.28 2.25
N GLY A 281 -28.72 10.32 1.70
CA GLY A 281 -29.29 11.66 1.61
C GLY A 281 -29.17 12.50 2.89
N ARG A 282 -28.39 12.05 3.88
CA ARG A 282 -28.16 12.75 5.16
C ARG A 282 -26.92 13.63 5.09
N LYS A 283 -26.92 14.56 4.13
CA LYS A 283 -25.73 15.35 3.75
C LYS A 283 -25.08 16.12 4.91
N SER A 284 -25.88 16.81 5.73
CA SER A 284 -25.34 17.57 6.88
C SER A 284 -24.67 16.66 7.91
N ASP A 285 -25.27 15.50 8.20
CA ASP A 285 -24.70 14.53 9.14
C ASP A 285 -23.42 13.92 8.56
N ALA A 286 -23.43 13.62 7.26
CA ALA A 286 -22.30 13.07 6.55
C ALA A 286 -21.04 13.96 6.63
N MET A 287 -21.21 15.26 6.38
CA MET A 287 -20.12 16.23 6.46
C MET A 287 -19.61 16.39 7.90
N ALA A 288 -20.50 16.40 8.89
CA ALA A 288 -20.12 16.52 10.30
C ALA A 288 -19.31 15.30 10.78
N GLU A 289 -19.76 14.08 10.46
CA GLU A 289 -19.06 12.83 10.79
C GLU A 289 -17.69 12.76 10.11
N ALA A 290 -17.62 13.11 8.83
CA ALA A 290 -16.37 13.08 8.08
C ALA A 290 -15.38 14.13 8.59
N ALA A 291 -15.81 15.36 8.89
CA ALA A 291 -14.95 16.39 9.47
C ALA A 291 -14.38 15.96 10.83
N GLN A 292 -15.20 15.36 11.71
CA GLN A 292 -14.72 14.81 12.98
C GLN A 292 -13.73 13.65 12.76
N GLY A 293 -14.02 12.77 11.79
CA GLY A 293 -13.13 11.68 11.39
C GLY A 293 -11.77 12.17 10.94
N VAL A 294 -11.72 13.15 10.02
CA VAL A 294 -10.48 13.76 9.53
C VAL A 294 -9.69 14.41 10.66
N ALA A 295 -10.35 15.17 11.54
CA ALA A 295 -9.70 15.82 12.68
C ALA A 295 -9.07 14.81 13.66
N ALA A 296 -9.61 13.59 13.75
CA ALA A 296 -9.09 12.51 14.58
C ALA A 296 -8.00 11.65 13.88
N MET A 297 -7.74 11.86 12.59
CA MET A 297 -6.70 11.12 11.88
C MET A 297 -5.29 11.64 12.22
N PRO A 298 -4.25 10.79 12.13
CA PRO A 298 -2.86 11.24 12.12
C PRO A 298 -2.61 12.30 11.03
N ALA A 299 -1.75 13.29 11.33
CA ALA A 299 -1.49 14.42 10.43
C ALA A 299 -1.11 14.00 9.00
N GLY A 300 -0.30 12.94 8.85
CA GLY A 300 0.10 12.43 7.54
C GLY A 300 -1.06 11.87 6.69
N HIS A 301 -2.13 11.38 7.33
CA HIS A 301 -3.31 10.88 6.62
C HIS A 301 -4.24 12.01 6.20
N GLN A 302 -4.27 13.11 6.95
CA GLN A 302 -5.16 14.26 6.68
C GLN A 302 -4.89 14.91 5.32
N THR A 303 -3.66 14.80 4.82
CA THR A 303 -3.25 15.34 3.52
C THR A 303 -3.06 14.27 2.44
N ALA A 304 -3.38 13.01 2.73
CA ALA A 304 -3.12 11.92 1.80
C ALA A 304 -4.08 11.95 0.60
N GLY A 305 -3.56 11.62 -0.58
CA GLY A 305 -4.34 11.68 -1.83
C GLY A 305 -5.56 10.75 -1.81
N TRP A 306 -5.46 9.59 -1.15
CA TRP A 306 -6.59 8.66 -1.02
C TRP A 306 -7.73 9.23 -0.16
N LEU A 307 -7.44 10.09 0.82
CA LEU A 307 -8.46 10.72 1.66
C LEU A 307 -9.24 11.75 0.85
N ALA A 308 -8.54 12.57 0.06
CA ALA A 308 -9.15 13.57 -0.83
C ALA A 308 -10.22 12.94 -1.73
N SER A 309 -9.89 11.82 -2.40
CA SER A 309 -10.84 11.09 -3.25
C SER A 309 -12.04 10.49 -2.50
N MET A 310 -11.92 10.24 -1.19
CA MET A 310 -13.04 9.79 -0.36
C MET A 310 -13.95 10.96 0.06
N LEU A 311 -13.36 12.11 0.40
CA LEU A 311 -14.11 13.30 0.79
C LEU A 311 -14.95 13.84 -0.37
N GLU A 312 -14.44 13.78 -1.60
CA GLU A 312 -15.20 14.15 -2.81
C GLU A 312 -16.48 13.33 -3.00
N GLN A 313 -16.52 12.07 -2.51
CA GLN A 313 -17.73 11.23 -2.57
C GLN A 313 -18.80 11.68 -1.57
N ILE A 314 -18.41 12.42 -0.53
CA ILE A 314 -19.31 12.96 0.50
C ILE A 314 -19.84 14.32 0.03
N ASP A 315 -18.93 15.23 -0.26
CA ASP A 315 -19.20 16.57 -0.77
C ASP A 315 -17.95 17.15 -1.47
N PRO A 316 -18.03 17.63 -2.72
CA PRO A 316 -16.91 18.28 -3.40
C PRO A 316 -16.28 19.46 -2.64
N GLU A 317 -17.04 20.19 -1.83
CA GLU A 317 -16.56 21.33 -1.04
C GLU A 317 -15.62 20.87 0.09
N MET A 318 -15.71 19.62 0.55
CA MET A 318 -14.82 19.10 1.59
C MET A 318 -13.37 18.94 1.14
N ASN A 319 -13.13 18.75 -0.17
CA ASN A 319 -11.77 18.70 -0.72
C ASN A 319 -11.23 20.10 -1.08
N SER A 320 -12.10 21.10 -1.13
CA SER A 320 -11.76 22.47 -1.57
C SER A 320 -11.22 23.37 -0.43
N GLY A 321 -11.17 22.86 0.80
CA GLY A 321 -10.85 23.61 2.01
C GLY A 321 -9.48 23.33 2.64
N SER A 322 -8.57 22.64 1.93
CA SER A 322 -7.18 22.38 2.38
C SER A 322 -6.18 23.29 1.69
#